data_AF-A0A9D1LEU3-F1
#
_entry.id   AF-A0A9D1LEU3-F1
#
_cell.length_a   1.000
_cell.length_b   1.000
_cell.length_c   1.000
_cell.angle_alpha   90.00
_cell.angle_beta   90.00
_cell.angle_gamma   90.00
#
_symmetry.space_group_name_H-M   'P 1'
#
loop_
_entity.id
_entity.type
_entity.pdbx_description
1 polymer ?
#
loop_
_entity_poly.entity_id
_entity_poly.type
_entity_poly.pdbx_seq_one_letter_code
_entity_poly.pdbx_strand_id
1 'polypeptide(L)'
;MQPVLHWQQTVQNAPTYVVTIPATVTVHEQNSFTVLATAGALTSTQKVEVAVSANDGFYLTHADDSAVKLPYVLKNGTETIQNGGVVLETGNTSADAPARAALAVEPEAARYAGLYTGTLTFVVRLHDAA
;
A
#
# COMPACT_ATOMS: atom_id res chain seq x y z
N MET A 1 49.80 -27.67 24.53
CA MET A 1 48.56 -26.86 24.54
C MET A 1 47.78 -27.24 23.28
N GLN A 2 46.48 -27.53 23.39
CA GLN A 2 45.63 -27.85 22.24
C GLN A 2 44.94 -26.57 21.73
N PRO A 3 44.92 -26.31 20.42
CA PRO A 3 44.14 -25.20 19.88
C PRO A 3 42.64 -25.50 20.01
N VAL A 4 41.89 -24.52 20.50
CA VAL A 4 40.42 -24.54 20.50
C VAL A 4 39.95 -23.61 19.39
N LEU A 5 39.12 -24.13 18.49
CA LEU A 5 38.48 -23.35 17.44
C LEU A 5 37.07 -22.99 17.92
N HIS A 6 36.74 -21.70 17.90
CA HIS A 6 35.41 -21.18 18.14
C HIS A 6 34.81 -20.76 16.80
N TRP A 7 33.66 -21.30 16.44
CA TRP A 7 32.87 -20.84 15.30
C TRP A 7 31.66 -20.05 15.79
N GLN A 8 31.40 -18.91 15.16
CA GLN A 8 30.14 -18.19 15.29
C GLN A 8 29.21 -18.64 14.17
N GLN A 9 28.04 -19.18 14.53
CA GLN A 9 26.99 -19.41 13.56
C GLN A 9 26.36 -18.07 13.18
N THR A 10 26.49 -17.67 11.92
CA THR A 10 25.81 -16.48 11.39
C THR A 10 24.40 -16.88 10.98
N VAL A 11 23.37 -16.38 11.67
CA VAL A 11 21.97 -16.53 11.24
C VAL A 11 21.65 -15.33 10.35
N GLN A 12 21.52 -15.54 9.04
CA GLN A 12 21.04 -14.51 8.13
C GLN A 12 19.50 -14.52 8.15
N ASN A 13 18.90 -13.48 8.75
CA ASN A 13 17.44 -13.33 8.77
C ASN A 13 16.99 -12.89 7.37
N ALA A 14 16.22 -13.71 6.66
CA ALA A 14 15.62 -13.31 5.39
C ALA A 14 14.38 -12.45 5.69
N PRO A 15 14.22 -11.25 5.09
CA PRO A 15 13.10 -10.37 5.37
C PRO A 15 11.77 -11.03 4.99
N THR A 16 10.83 -11.07 5.94
CA THR A 16 9.47 -11.57 5.72
C THR A 16 8.46 -10.48 6.00
N TYR A 17 7.55 -10.25 5.07
CA TYR A 17 6.44 -9.33 5.24
C TYR A 17 5.17 -9.85 4.56
N VAL A 18 4.03 -9.39 5.05
CA VAL A 18 2.70 -9.67 4.50
C VAL A 18 2.00 -8.35 4.30
N VAL A 19 1.49 -8.11 3.08
CA VAL A 19 0.65 -6.96 2.74
C VAL A 19 -0.72 -7.47 2.32
N THR A 20 -1.77 -6.95 2.94
CA THR A 20 -3.17 -7.29 2.62
C THR A 20 -3.86 -6.07 2.04
N ILE A 21 -4.33 -6.20 0.80
CA ILE A 21 -5.06 -5.16 0.07
C ILE A 21 -6.35 -5.81 -0.48
N PRO A 22 -7.53 -5.20 -0.26
CA PRO A 22 -8.77 -5.67 -0.86
C PRO A 22 -8.70 -5.66 -2.39
N ALA A 23 -9.20 -6.72 -3.03
CA ALA A 23 -9.17 -6.82 -4.49
C ALA A 23 -10.11 -5.82 -5.19
N THR A 24 -11.23 -5.46 -4.53
CA THR A 24 -12.26 -4.58 -5.07
C THR A 24 -12.88 -3.73 -3.96
N VAL A 25 -13.39 -2.55 -4.34
CA VAL A 25 -14.14 -1.64 -3.47
C VAL A 25 -15.29 -1.06 -4.28
N THR A 26 -16.51 -1.21 -3.76
CA THR A 26 -17.71 -0.62 -4.35
C THR A 26 -17.95 0.74 -3.71
N VAL A 27 -17.47 1.81 -4.34
CA VAL A 27 -17.40 3.16 -3.74
C VAL A 27 -18.76 3.70 -3.25
N HIS A 28 -19.86 3.33 -3.90
CA HIS A 28 -21.21 3.78 -3.50
C HIS A 28 -21.77 3.04 -2.27
N GLU A 29 -21.22 1.86 -1.94
CA GLU A 29 -21.58 1.10 -0.73
C GLU A 29 -20.65 1.47 0.42
N GLN A 30 -19.35 1.47 0.13
CA GLN A 30 -18.30 1.85 1.07
C GLN A 30 -17.18 2.53 0.29
N ASN A 31 -16.99 3.82 0.56
CA ASN A 31 -15.96 4.62 -0.12
C ASN A 31 -14.57 4.46 0.52
N SER A 32 -14.40 3.57 1.51
CA SER A 32 -13.15 3.36 2.21
C SER A 32 -12.75 1.89 2.29
N PHE A 33 -11.46 1.64 2.36
CA PHE A 33 -10.88 0.31 2.51
C PHE A 33 -9.58 0.37 3.30
N THR A 34 -9.15 -0.79 3.81
CA THR A 34 -7.96 -0.87 4.66
C THR A 34 -6.84 -1.62 3.96
N VAL A 35 -5.65 -1.03 3.96
CA VAL A 35 -4.39 -1.70 3.64
C VAL A 35 -3.71 -2.07 4.94
N LEU A 36 -3.30 -3.33 5.08
CA LEU A 36 -2.57 -3.83 6.24
C LEU A 36 -1.18 -4.30 5.81
N ALA A 37 -0.17 -4.01 6.62
CA ALA A 37 1.15 -4.58 6.46
C ALA A 37 1.66 -5.13 7.79
N THR A 38 2.37 -6.26 7.72
CA THR A 38 3.06 -6.85 8.86
C THR A 38 4.46 -7.23 8.42
N ALA A 39 5.46 -6.73 9.15
CA ALA A 39 6.86 -7.08 8.95
C ALA A 39 7.32 -7.97 10.12
N GLY A 40 7.94 -9.10 9.81
CA GLY A 40 8.43 -10.05 10.80
C GLY A 40 9.94 -10.02 10.90
N ALA A 41 10.62 -10.53 9.86
CA ALA A 41 12.05 -10.77 9.86
C ALA A 41 12.89 -9.62 9.27
N LEU A 42 12.46 -8.36 9.44
CA LEU A 42 13.24 -7.21 9.01
C LEU A 42 14.38 -6.90 9.99
N THR A 43 15.51 -6.39 9.49
CA THR A 43 16.51 -5.78 10.37
C THR A 43 15.94 -4.52 11.03
N SER A 44 16.59 -4.00 12.08
CA SER A 44 16.15 -2.76 12.74
C SER A 44 16.17 -1.53 11.82
N THR A 45 16.94 -1.59 10.74
CA THR A 45 16.99 -0.54 9.73
C THR A 45 15.96 -0.77 8.63
N GLN A 46 15.46 -1.98 8.39
CA GLN A 46 14.57 -2.23 7.26
C GLN A 46 13.13 -1.80 7.51
N LYS A 47 12.48 -1.29 6.46
CA LYS A 47 11.06 -0.98 6.44
C LYS A 47 10.38 -1.47 5.16
N VAL A 48 9.12 -1.87 5.29
CA VAL A 48 8.21 -2.07 4.16
C VAL A 48 7.49 -0.76 3.89
N GLU A 49 7.57 -0.30 2.66
CA GLU A 49 6.80 0.83 2.13
C GLU A 49 5.72 0.31 1.18
N VAL A 50 4.50 0.80 1.35
CA VAL A 50 3.42 0.60 0.39
C VAL A 50 3.06 1.97 -0.18
N ALA A 51 3.26 2.14 -1.48
CA ALA A 51 2.91 3.34 -2.22
C ALA A 51 1.85 3.04 -3.27
N VAL A 52 1.12 4.07 -3.70
CA VAL A 52 0.19 3.95 -4.83
C VAL A 52 0.85 4.39 -6.13
N SER A 53 0.43 3.78 -7.23
CA SER A 53 0.82 4.16 -8.58
C SER A 53 -0.41 4.18 -9.48
N ALA A 54 -0.52 5.26 -10.25
CA ALA A 54 -1.49 5.39 -11.31
C ALA A 54 -0.77 5.88 -12.57
N ASN A 55 -0.95 5.17 -13.69
CA ASN A 55 -0.26 5.51 -14.94
C ASN A 55 -0.69 6.89 -15.47
N ASP A 56 -2.00 7.14 -15.46
CA ASP A 56 -2.60 8.36 -16.02
C ASP A 56 -3.32 9.20 -14.96
N GLY A 57 -3.08 8.93 -13.66
CA GLY A 57 -3.77 9.56 -12.52
C GLY A 57 -4.99 8.79 -12.02
N PHE A 58 -5.67 9.35 -11.03
CA PHE A 58 -6.80 8.71 -10.33
C PHE A 58 -8.13 9.00 -11.02
N TYR A 59 -8.50 8.09 -11.92
CA TYR A 59 -9.74 8.19 -12.68
C TYR A 59 -10.49 6.86 -12.72
N LEU A 60 -11.80 6.93 -12.64
CA LEU A 60 -12.70 5.85 -13.05
C LEU A 60 -13.10 6.08 -14.51
N THR A 61 -13.35 5.01 -15.25
CA THR A 61 -13.73 5.05 -16.66
C THR A 61 -15.16 4.53 -16.81
N HIS A 62 -15.97 5.23 -17.61
CA HIS A 62 -17.33 4.79 -17.90
C HIS A 62 -17.31 3.47 -18.68
N ALA A 63 -18.17 2.52 -18.32
CA ALA A 63 -18.19 1.19 -18.92
C ALA A 63 -18.49 1.20 -20.43
N ASP A 64 -19.36 2.11 -20.88
CA ASP A 64 -19.78 2.19 -22.28
C ASP A 64 -18.98 3.20 -23.13
N ASP A 65 -18.12 4.01 -22.49
CA ASP A 65 -17.31 5.02 -23.19
C ASP A 65 -15.98 5.27 -22.47
N SER A 66 -14.89 4.73 -23.04
CA SER A 66 -13.56 4.84 -22.45
C SER A 66 -12.97 6.25 -22.46
N ALA A 67 -13.53 7.18 -23.24
CA ALA A 67 -13.12 8.58 -23.25
C ALA A 67 -13.74 9.37 -22.08
N VAL A 68 -14.82 8.86 -21.49
CA VAL A 68 -15.45 9.46 -20.31
C VAL A 68 -14.71 9.00 -19.05
N LYS A 69 -14.00 9.95 -18.43
CA LYS A 69 -13.28 9.77 -17.17
C LYS A 69 -13.98 10.51 -16.04
N LEU A 70 -14.03 9.88 -14.88
CA LEU A 70 -14.50 10.46 -13.63
C LEU A 70 -13.31 10.56 -12.66
N PRO A 71 -12.81 11.77 -12.37
CA PRO A 71 -11.72 11.95 -11.43
C PRO A 71 -12.12 11.52 -10.02
N TYR A 72 -11.17 11.02 -9.24
CA TYR A 72 -11.35 10.81 -7.81
C TYR A 72 -10.13 11.23 -7.01
N VAL A 73 -10.36 11.61 -5.77
CA VAL A 73 -9.31 11.89 -4.78
C VAL A 73 -9.11 10.65 -3.91
N LEU A 74 -7.86 10.25 -3.71
CA LEU A 74 -7.50 9.23 -2.73
C LEU A 74 -7.04 9.91 -1.45
N LYS A 75 -7.60 9.54 -0.29
CA LYS A 75 -7.22 10.10 1.01
C LYS A 75 -6.75 9.04 1.98
N ASN A 76 -5.84 9.40 2.87
CA ASN A 76 -5.54 8.69 4.10
C ASN A 76 -5.86 9.61 5.29
N GLY A 77 -6.99 9.37 5.96
CA GLY A 77 -7.54 10.35 6.90
C GLY A 77 -7.84 11.69 6.21
N THR A 78 -7.18 12.76 6.63
CA THR A 78 -7.35 14.12 6.05
C THR A 78 -6.38 14.42 4.90
N GLU A 79 -5.37 13.57 4.70
CA GLU A 79 -4.32 13.82 3.72
C GLU A 79 -4.71 13.29 2.34
N THR A 80 -4.54 14.12 1.31
CA THR A 80 -4.69 13.70 -0.08
C THR A 80 -3.42 13.00 -0.55
N ILE A 81 -3.55 11.75 -0.96
CA ILE A 81 -2.47 10.95 -1.53
C ILE A 81 -2.34 11.29 -3.01
N GLN A 82 -1.13 11.66 -3.43
CA GLN A 82 -0.78 11.88 -4.83
C GLN A 82 -0.30 10.60 -5.50
N ASN A 83 -0.20 10.60 -6.83
CA ASN A 83 0.44 9.50 -7.56
C ASN A 83 1.89 9.30 -7.06
N GLY A 84 2.28 8.06 -6.79
CA GLY A 84 3.57 7.73 -6.18
C GLY A 84 3.61 7.93 -4.65
N GLY A 85 2.55 8.44 -4.05
CA GLY A 85 2.48 8.71 -2.62
C GLY A 85 2.51 7.44 -1.77
N VAL A 86 3.24 7.50 -0.66
CA VAL A 86 3.28 6.44 0.35
C VAL A 86 1.98 6.46 1.15
N VAL A 87 1.34 5.28 1.27
CA VAL A 87 0.12 5.12 2.06
C VAL A 87 0.37 4.43 3.39
N LEU A 88 1.42 3.62 3.48
CA LEU A 88 1.76 2.86 4.67
C LEU A 88 3.26 2.58 4.71
N GLU A 89 3.88 2.75 5.87
CA GLU A 89 5.26 2.34 6.14
C GLU A 89 5.29 1.55 7.46
N THR A 90 6.02 0.43 7.51
CA THR A 90 6.14 -0.37 8.74
C THR A 90 7.51 -1.03 8.88
N GLY A 91 8.03 -1.04 10.11
CA GLY A 91 9.23 -1.79 10.50
C GLY A 91 8.88 -3.11 11.20
N ASN A 92 9.91 -3.78 11.76
CA ASN A 92 9.76 -5.05 12.49
C ASN A 92 9.12 -4.91 13.88
N THR A 93 8.92 -3.69 14.39
CA THR A 93 8.51 -3.52 15.78
C THR A 93 7.07 -3.96 16.02
N SER A 94 6.82 -4.64 17.14
CA SER A 94 5.46 -5.09 17.51
C SER A 94 4.48 -3.93 17.73
N ALA A 95 4.96 -2.71 18.00
CA ALA A 95 4.11 -1.54 18.14
C ALA A 95 3.47 -1.14 16.80
N ASP A 96 4.15 -1.45 15.69
CA ASP A 96 3.72 -1.09 14.35
C ASP A 96 2.88 -2.18 13.69
N ALA A 97 2.67 -3.35 14.31
CA ALA A 97 2.06 -4.51 13.66
C ALA A 97 0.62 -4.85 14.15
N PRO A 98 -0.35 -5.07 13.24
CA PRO A 98 -0.30 -4.74 11.82
C PRO A 98 -0.42 -3.22 11.62
N ALA A 99 0.44 -2.68 10.77
CA ALA A 99 0.36 -1.31 10.35
C ALA A 99 -0.88 -1.18 9.48
N ARG A 100 -1.61 -0.06 9.62
CA ARG A 100 -2.90 0.14 8.96
C ARG A 100 -2.97 1.49 8.27
N ALA A 101 -3.45 1.49 7.03
CA ALA A 101 -3.88 2.69 6.32
C ALA A 101 -5.35 2.53 5.94
N ALA A 102 -6.18 3.49 6.36
CA ALA A 102 -7.59 3.55 5.98
C ALA A 102 -7.73 4.54 4.82
N LEU A 103 -7.82 4.00 3.61
CA LEU A 103 -7.87 4.80 2.40
C LEU A 103 -9.32 5.07 2.00
N ALA A 104 -9.61 6.31 1.62
CA ALA A 104 -10.92 6.73 1.11
C ALA A 104 -10.81 7.17 -0.35
N VAL A 105 -11.77 6.75 -1.17
CA VAL A 105 -11.94 7.09 -2.58
C VAL A 105 -13.10 8.06 -2.70
N GLU A 106 -12.81 9.30 -3.08
CA GLU A 106 -13.80 10.37 -3.23
C GLU A 106 -13.91 10.77 -4.71
N PRO A 107 -14.79 10.13 -5.49
CA PRO A 107 -15.04 10.53 -6.86
C PRO A 107 -15.79 11.87 -6.91
N GLU A 108 -15.56 12.62 -7.97
CA GLU A 108 -16.36 13.80 -8.27
C GLU A 108 -17.81 13.42 -8.65
N ALA A 109 -18.66 14.44 -8.83
CA ALA A 109 -20.01 14.22 -9.33
C ALA A 109 -19.97 13.72 -10.78
N ALA A 110 -20.56 12.54 -11.04
CA ALA A 110 -20.63 11.98 -12.38
C ALA A 110 -21.51 12.84 -13.30
N ARG A 111 -21.00 13.12 -14.50
CA ARG A 111 -21.75 13.85 -15.54
C ARG A 111 -22.79 12.97 -16.24
N TYR A 112 -22.51 11.68 -16.37
CA TYR A 112 -23.36 10.71 -17.03
C TYR A 112 -23.73 9.60 -16.05
N ALA A 113 -24.94 9.08 -16.15
CA ALA A 113 -25.36 7.92 -15.39
C ALA A 113 -24.74 6.65 -16.00
N GLY A 114 -24.35 5.71 -15.15
CA GLY A 114 -23.80 4.43 -15.59
C GLY A 114 -22.75 3.89 -14.62
N LEU A 115 -22.13 2.77 -15.01
CA LEU A 115 -21.09 2.13 -14.24
C LEU A 115 -19.73 2.75 -14.57
N TYR A 116 -18.97 3.06 -13.52
CA TYR A 116 -17.60 3.54 -13.62
C TYR A 116 -16.65 2.58 -12.92
N THR A 117 -15.56 2.20 -13.59
CA THR A 117 -14.54 1.27 -13.05
C THR A 117 -13.14 1.83 -13.24
N GLY A 118 -12.24 1.55 -12.30
CA GLY A 118 -10.84 1.94 -12.38
C GLY A 118 -9.95 0.93 -11.65
N THR A 119 -8.64 1.07 -11.84
CA THR A 119 -7.62 0.24 -11.19
C THR A 119 -6.68 1.13 -10.40
N LEU A 120 -6.50 0.82 -9.13
CA LEU A 120 -5.48 1.43 -8.28
C LEU A 120 -4.36 0.41 -8.06
N THR A 121 -3.13 0.75 -8.46
CA THR A 121 -1.98 -0.12 -8.28
C THR A 121 -1.25 0.22 -7.00
N PHE A 122 -0.83 -0.80 -6.25
CA PHE A 122 0.05 -0.65 -5.10
C PHE A 122 1.44 -1.17 -5.44
N VAL A 123 2.46 -0.39 -5.09
CA VAL A 123 3.86 -0.78 -5.20
C VAL A 123 4.37 -1.01 -3.80
N VAL A 124 4.80 -2.25 -3.53
CA VAL A 124 5.38 -2.64 -2.25
C VAL A 124 6.89 -2.69 -2.41
N ARG A 125 7.62 -2.03 -1.51
CA ARG A 125 9.08 -1.99 -1.53
C ARG A 125 9.66 -2.28 -0.16
N LEU A 126 10.86 -2.84 -0.17
CA LEU A 126 11.69 -2.96 1.02
C LEU A 126 12.84 -1.95 0.89
N HIS A 127 13.03 -1.12 1.91
CA HIS A 127 14.12 -0.15 1.96
C HIS A 127 14.85 -0.25 3.30
N ASP A 128 16.15 0.07 3.27
CA ASP A 128 16.91 0.33 4.47
C ASP A 128 16.63 1.79 4.91
N ALA A 129 16.20 1.98 6.15
CA ALA A 129 16.11 3.27 6.81
C ALA A 129 17.52 3.81 6.99
N ALA A 130 17.75 5.00 6.45
CA ALA A 130 18.99 5.76 6.57
C ALA A 130 19.28 6.16 8.02
#